data_AF-A0A1G9PKD1-F1
#
_entry.id   AF-A0A1G9PKD1-F1
#
_cell.length_a   1.000
_cell.length_b   1.000
_cell.length_c   1.000
_cell.angle_alpha   90.00
_cell.angle_beta   90.00
_cell.angle_gamma   90.00
#
_symmetry.space_group_name_H-M   'P 1'
#
loop_
_entity.id
_entity.type
_entity.pdbx_description
1 polymer ?
#
loop_
_entity_poly.entity_id
_entity_poly.type
_entity_poly.pdbx_seq_one_letter_code
_entity_poly.pdbx_strand_id
1 'polypeptide(L)'
;MPSQKDELAERRFAKLVDQIKAMMTAALKPEYRGFYGHLVLTREPVAELGQVAEIRRAARAAGRQLGWKVRTHATDEGTLFLLDDRDPPQEIRELAARRSAEAVSAVIANARAEARMLHTSTPSTLPTRLSDPDQGL
;
A
#
# COMPACT_ATOMS: atom_id res chain seq x y z
N MET A 1 36.07 -23.04 14.60
CA MET A 1 35.29 -23.48 13.42
C MET A 1 33.82 -23.39 13.79
N PRO A 2 32.97 -22.67 13.03
CA PRO A 2 31.53 -22.69 13.26
C PRO A 2 31.00 -24.12 13.12
N SER A 3 29.95 -24.48 13.88
CA SER A 3 29.36 -25.81 13.77
C SER A 3 28.51 -25.92 12.49
N GLN A 4 28.27 -27.13 11.97
CA GLN A 4 27.39 -27.35 10.81
C GLN A 4 25.99 -26.73 11.00
N LYS A 5 25.52 -26.65 12.26
CA LYS A 5 24.24 -26.04 12.61
C LYS A 5 24.26 -24.52 12.43
N ASP A 6 25.38 -23.89 12.73
CA ASP A 6 25.57 -22.44 12.55
C ASP A 6 25.63 -22.07 11.07
N GLU A 7 26.34 -22.86 10.26
CA GLU A 7 26.40 -22.68 8.81
C GLU A 7 25.00 -22.82 8.16
N LEU A 8 24.20 -23.79 8.60
CA LEU A 8 22.84 -23.96 8.10
C LEU A 8 21.93 -22.78 8.49
N ALA A 9 22.04 -22.29 9.72
CA ALA A 9 21.29 -21.12 10.19
C ALA A 9 21.67 -19.86 9.40
N GLU A 10 22.96 -19.66 9.13
CA GLU A 10 23.45 -18.54 8.33
C GLU A 10 22.95 -18.60 6.89
N ARG A 11 22.99 -19.78 6.25
CA ARG A 11 22.43 -19.97 4.89
C ARG A 11 20.92 -19.70 4.84
N ARG A 12 20.16 -20.13 5.85
CA ARG A 12 18.72 -19.86 5.94
C ARG A 12 18.45 -18.36 6.07
N PHE A 13 19.22 -17.68 6.92
CA PHE A 13 19.08 -16.24 7.07
C PHE A 13 19.45 -15.48 5.78
N ALA A 14 20.53 -15.87 5.10
CA ALA A 14 20.91 -15.29 3.82
C ALA A 14 19.79 -15.44 2.77
N LYS A 15 19.20 -16.63 2.67
CA LYS A 15 18.06 -16.87 1.76
C LYS A 15 16.85 -15.98 2.09
N LEU A 16 16.54 -15.78 3.38
CA LEU A 16 15.47 -14.88 3.80
C LEU A 16 15.78 -13.41 3.43
N VAL A 17 17.03 -12.99 3.59
CA VAL A 17 17.49 -11.65 3.17
C VAL A 17 17.28 -11.46 1.67
N ASP A 18 17.67 -12.44 0.85
CA ASP A 18 17.52 -12.36 -0.60
C ASP A 18 16.05 -12.32 -1.03
N GLN A 19 15.20 -13.15 -0.41
CA GLN A 19 13.77 -13.15 -0.66
C GLN A 19 13.12 -11.80 -0.32
N ILE A 20 13.43 -11.24 0.86
CA ILE A 20 12.91 -9.94 1.27
C ILE A 20 13.44 -8.82 0.36
N LYS A 21 14.72 -8.87 -0.02
CA LYS A 21 15.31 -7.90 -0.95
C LYS A 21 14.59 -7.92 -2.30
N ALA A 22 14.27 -9.09 -2.83
CA ALA A 22 13.54 -9.22 -4.08
C ALA A 22 12.15 -8.57 -3.97
N MET A 23 11.40 -8.83 -2.89
CA MET A 23 10.10 -8.21 -2.65
C MET A 23 10.20 -6.69 -2.48
N MET A 24 11.17 -6.19 -1.71
CA MET A 24 11.42 -4.76 -1.52
C MET A 24 11.77 -4.06 -2.84
N THR A 25 12.55 -4.72 -3.70
CA THR A 25 12.93 -4.19 -5.02
C THR A 25 11.73 -4.16 -5.96
N ALA A 26 10.91 -5.20 -5.97
CA ALA A 26 9.71 -5.29 -6.81
C ALA A 26 8.65 -4.22 -6.44
N ALA A 27 8.63 -3.77 -5.19
CA ALA A 27 7.72 -2.73 -4.73
C ALA A 27 8.16 -1.29 -5.09
N LEU A 28 9.37 -1.12 -5.65
CA LEU A 28 9.86 0.20 -6.05
C LEU A 28 9.16 0.68 -7.33
N LYS A 29 8.74 1.94 -7.28
CA LYS A 29 8.28 2.68 -8.45
C LYS A 29 9.48 3.31 -9.17
N PRO A 30 9.76 2.94 -10.44
CA PRO A 30 10.92 3.45 -11.17
C PRO A 30 10.98 4.98 -11.24
N GLU A 31 9.83 5.64 -11.33
CA GLU A 31 9.73 7.10 -11.39
C GLU A 31 10.27 7.82 -10.14
N TYR A 32 10.35 7.13 -9.00
CA TYR A 32 10.91 7.66 -7.75
C TYR A 32 12.39 7.35 -7.57
N ARG A 33 13.06 6.78 -8.59
CA ARG A 33 14.51 6.55 -8.62
C ARG A 33 15.04 5.84 -7.37
N GLY A 34 14.27 4.89 -6.85
CA GLY A 34 14.62 4.09 -5.68
C GLY A 34 14.25 4.68 -4.31
N PHE A 35 13.55 5.82 -4.24
CA PHE A 35 12.97 6.38 -3.02
C PHE A 35 11.51 5.95 -2.83
N TYR A 36 10.96 6.23 -1.63
CA TYR A 36 9.58 5.93 -1.25
C TYR A 36 9.20 4.45 -1.35
N GLY A 37 10.20 3.57 -1.22
CA GLY A 37 9.98 2.14 -1.16
C GLY A 37 9.21 1.74 0.09
N HIS A 38 8.22 0.87 -0.08
CA HIS A 38 7.47 0.27 1.01
C HIS A 38 7.14 -1.19 0.68
N LEU A 39 7.12 -2.04 1.69
CA LEU A 39 6.63 -3.41 1.58
C LEU A 39 5.66 -3.66 2.74
N VAL A 40 4.47 -4.13 2.41
CA VAL A 40 3.44 -4.53 3.38
C VAL A 40 3.30 -6.04 3.29
N LEU A 41 3.59 -6.71 4.40
CA LEU A 41 3.41 -8.16 4.55
C LEU A 41 2.20 -8.38 5.43
N THR A 42 1.12 -8.92 4.87
CA THR A 42 -0.06 -9.32 5.64
C THR A 42 0.25 -10.55 6.49
N ARG A 43 -0.69 -10.93 7.37
CA ARG A 43 -0.52 -12.03 8.34
C ARG A 43 -0.03 -13.33 7.72
N GLU A 44 -0.58 -13.72 6.57
CA GLU A 44 -0.23 -14.98 5.87
C GLU A 44 1.23 -14.97 5.38
N PRO A 45 1.69 -13.99 4.56
CA PRO A 45 3.10 -13.84 4.22
C PRO A 45 4.04 -13.76 5.42
N VAL A 46 3.63 -13.09 6.51
CA VAL A 46 4.44 -13.04 7.73
C VAL A 46 4.62 -14.44 8.32
N ALA A 47 3.56 -15.24 8.40
CA ALA A 47 3.63 -16.61 8.91
C ALA A 47 4.50 -17.53 8.03
N GLU A 48 4.46 -17.36 6.71
CA GLU A 48 5.28 -18.13 5.77
C GLU A 48 6.78 -17.79 5.84
N LEU A 49 7.10 -16.50 6.04
CA LEU A 49 8.49 -16.03 6.11
C LEU A 49 9.16 -16.30 7.45
N GLY A 50 8.38 -16.60 8.50
CA GLY A 50 8.86 -17.01 9.81
C GLY A 50 8.59 -15.96 10.89
N GLN A 51 9.52 -15.82 11.83
CA GLN A 51 9.28 -14.95 12.99
C GLN A 51 9.46 -13.47 12.63
N VAL A 52 8.56 -12.60 13.12
CA VAL A 52 8.60 -11.15 12.88
C VAL A 52 9.97 -10.54 13.20
N ALA A 53 10.63 -11.00 14.27
CA ALA A 53 11.96 -10.53 14.64
C ALA A 53 13.03 -10.84 13.56
N GLU A 54 12.99 -12.05 13.00
CA GLU A 54 13.90 -12.48 11.93
C GLU A 54 13.61 -11.74 10.64
N ILE A 55 12.33 -11.58 10.28
CA ILE A 55 11.90 -10.81 9.11
C ILE A 55 12.38 -9.36 9.23
N ARG A 56 12.22 -8.72 10.39
CA ARG A 56 12.73 -7.35 10.64
C ARG A 56 14.26 -7.28 10.53
N ARG A 57 14.99 -8.28 11.02
CA ARG A 57 16.45 -8.32 10.91
C ARG A 57 16.88 -8.46 9.44
N ALA A 58 16.23 -9.37 8.71
CA ALA A 58 16.51 -9.62 7.30
C ALA A 58 16.13 -8.40 6.44
N ALA A 59 14.99 -7.75 6.70
CA ALA A 59 14.59 -6.51 6.04
C ALA A 59 15.61 -5.38 6.22
N ARG A 60 16.18 -5.21 7.42
CA ARG A 60 17.26 -4.22 7.63
C ARG A 60 18.54 -4.58 6.88
N ALA A 61 18.87 -5.87 6.77
CA ALA A 61 20.03 -6.32 6.00
C ALA A 61 19.81 -6.10 4.49
N ALA A 62 18.66 -6.50 3.97
CA ALA A 62 18.25 -6.24 2.59
C ALA A 62 18.23 -4.74 2.28
N GLY A 63 17.64 -3.94 3.17
CA GLY A 63 17.59 -2.48 3.06
C GLY A 63 18.96 -1.83 2.98
N ARG A 64 19.93 -2.26 3.79
CA ARG A 64 21.32 -1.76 3.67
C ARG A 64 21.91 -2.04 2.28
N GLN A 65 21.64 -3.22 1.70
CA GLN A 65 22.09 -3.54 0.34
C GLN A 65 21.39 -2.70 -0.75
N LEU A 66 20.16 -2.24 -0.48
CA LEU A 66 19.39 -1.35 -1.37
C LEU A 66 19.65 0.14 -1.09
N GLY A 67 20.47 0.46 -0.09
CA GLY A 67 20.68 1.83 0.38
C GLY A 67 19.48 2.46 1.08
N TRP A 68 18.49 1.67 1.51
CA TRP A 68 17.31 2.15 2.25
C TRP A 68 17.62 2.39 3.73
N LYS A 69 16.95 3.37 4.33
CA LYS A 69 16.88 3.53 5.78
C LYS A 69 15.61 2.83 6.28
N VAL A 70 15.70 1.54 6.58
CA VAL A 70 14.50 0.74 6.88
C VAL A 70 13.90 1.07 8.26
N ARG A 71 12.64 1.50 8.25
CA ARG A 71 11.75 1.55 9.43
C ARG A 71 10.75 0.41 9.35
N THR A 72 10.43 -0.21 10.47
CA THR A 72 9.48 -1.34 10.53
C THR A 72 8.38 -1.08 11.56
N HIS A 73 7.14 -1.42 11.24
CA HIS A 73 6.00 -1.36 12.16
C HIS A 73 5.15 -2.61 12.01
N ALA A 74 4.74 -3.25 13.11
CA ALA A 74 3.79 -4.37 13.05
C ALA A 74 2.52 -3.96 13.76
N THR A 75 1.38 -4.37 13.21
CA THR A 75 0.06 -4.19 13.81
C THR A 75 -0.34 -5.41 14.61
N ASP A 76 -1.37 -5.26 15.45
CA ASP A 76 -1.88 -6.33 16.30
C ASP A 76 -2.54 -7.46 15.47
N GLU A 77 -3.03 -7.14 14.27
CA GLU A 77 -3.59 -8.10 13.30
C GLU A 77 -2.52 -8.92 12.57
N GLY A 78 -1.23 -8.67 12.85
CA GLY A 78 -0.11 -9.41 12.29
C GLY A 78 0.40 -8.87 10.94
N THR A 79 0.02 -7.65 10.55
CA THR A 79 0.57 -7.00 9.36
C THR A 79 1.91 -6.34 9.69
N LEU A 80 2.95 -6.59 8.88
CA LEU A 80 4.27 -5.98 9.02
C LEU A 80 4.53 -5.00 7.86
N PHE A 81 4.74 -3.74 8.23
CA PHE A 81 5.16 -2.66 7.35
C PHE A 81 6.68 -2.51 7.39
N LEU A 82 7.28 -2.38 6.21
CA LEU A 82 8.68 -2.03 5.99
C LEU A 82 8.72 -0.79 5.10
N LEU A 83 9.39 0.27 5.56
CA LEU A 83 9.37 1.58 4.90
C LEU A 83 10.80 2.09 4.72
N ASP A 84 11.08 2.71 3.58
CA ASP A 84 12.26 3.54 3.40
C ASP A 84 12.05 4.92 4.04
N ASP A 85 12.81 5.20 5.10
CA ASP A 85 12.72 6.40 5.92
C ASP A 85 13.76 7.47 5.54
N ARG A 86 14.34 7.36 4.34
CA ARG A 86 15.22 8.40 3.78
C ARG A 86 14.39 9.61 3.38
N ASP A 87 14.96 10.80 3.60
CA ASP A 87 14.42 12.02 3.00
C ASP A 87 14.82 12.07 1.51
N PRO A 88 13.86 12.08 0.57
CA PRO A 88 14.18 12.11 -0.85
C PRO A 88 14.56 13.52 -1.32
N PRO A 89 15.30 13.66 -2.44
CA PRO A 89 15.53 14.95 -3.08
C PRO A 89 14.23 15.70 -3.39
N GLN A 90 14.29 17.04 -3.41
CA GLN A 90 13.11 17.90 -3.60
C GLN A 90 12.30 17.54 -4.85
N GLU A 91 12.96 17.31 -5.98
CA GLU A 91 12.31 16.91 -7.23
C GLU A 91 11.48 15.61 -7.11
N ILE A 92 11.95 14.65 -6.31
CA ILE A 92 11.24 13.39 -6.06
C ILE A 92 10.08 13.62 -5.09
N ARG A 93 10.25 14.49 -4.09
CA ARG A 93 9.16 14.91 -3.19
C ARG A 93 8.02 15.58 -3.96
N GLU A 94 8.34 16.53 -4.84
CA GLU A 94 7.36 17.25 -5.67
C GLU A 94 6.64 16.30 -6.64
N LEU A 95 7.39 15.38 -7.26
CA LEU A 95 6.80 14.35 -8.11
C LEU A 95 5.82 13.47 -7.32
N ALA A 96 6.21 12.97 -6.15
CA ALA A 96 5.36 12.13 -5.31
C ALA A 96 4.12 12.89 -4.77
N ALA A 97 4.28 14.17 -4.42
CA ALA A 97 3.18 15.03 -3.99
C ALA A 97 2.15 15.22 -5.11
N ARG A 98 2.61 15.52 -6.32
CA ARG A 98 1.74 15.64 -7.50
C ARG A 98 1.00 14.33 -7.80
N ARG A 99 1.71 13.19 -7.80
CA ARG A 99 1.09 11.87 -8.02
C ARG A 99 0.04 11.54 -6.95
N SER A 100 0.31 11.88 -5.69
CA SER A 100 -0.65 11.72 -4.61
C SER A 100 -1.89 12.59 -4.83
N ALA A 101 -1.72 13.85 -5.21
CA ALA A 101 -2.82 14.76 -5.50
C ALA A 101 -3.67 14.28 -6.69
N GLU A 102 -3.05 13.79 -7.76
CA GLU A 102 -3.73 13.18 -8.91
C GLU A 102 -4.57 11.96 -8.48
N ALA A 103 -3.98 11.05 -7.70
CA ALA A 103 -4.68 9.84 -7.23
C ALA A 103 -5.89 10.17 -6.35
N VAL A 104 -5.73 11.08 -5.38
CA VAL A 104 -6.84 11.52 -4.51
C VAL A 104 -7.94 12.21 -5.33
N SER A 105 -7.56 13.08 -6.27
CA SER A 105 -8.51 13.76 -7.14
C SER A 105 -9.32 12.78 -7.98
N ALA A 106 -8.69 11.72 -8.51
CA ALA A 106 -9.36 10.66 -9.25
C ALA A 106 -10.38 9.91 -8.40
N VAL A 107 -10.03 9.56 -7.15
CA VAL A 107 -10.96 8.90 -6.22
C VAL A 107 -12.18 9.78 -5.93
N ILE A 108 -11.98 11.07 -5.65
CA ILE A 108 -13.07 12.02 -5.39
C ILE A 108 -13.97 12.18 -6.62
N ALA A 109 -13.37 12.28 -7.82
CA ALA A 109 -14.12 12.39 -9.07
C ALA A 109 -14.99 11.15 -9.32
N ASN A 110 -14.45 9.95 -9.11
CA ASN A 110 -15.18 8.70 -9.25
C ASN A 110 -16.35 8.61 -8.27
N ALA A 111 -16.13 8.91 -6.99
CA ALA A 111 -17.19 8.91 -5.98
C ALA A 111 -18.32 9.90 -6.33
N ARG A 112 -17.98 11.08 -6.88
CA ARG A 112 -18.97 12.06 -7.34
C ARG A 112 -19.74 11.55 -8.57
N ALA A 113 -19.08 10.86 -9.49
CA ALA A 113 -19.73 10.27 -10.66
C ALA A 113 -20.72 9.17 -10.24
N GLU A 114 -20.32 8.27 -9.34
CA GLU A 114 -21.17 7.23 -8.77
C GLU A 114 -22.40 7.83 -8.06
N ALA A 115 -22.21 8.86 -7.23
CA ALA A 115 -23.32 9.54 -6.56
C ALA A 115 -24.32 10.19 -7.55
N ARG A 116 -23.83 10.77 -8.65
CA ARG A 116 -24.70 11.30 -9.72
C ARG A 116 -25.51 10.21 -10.40
N MET A 117 -24.87 9.08 -10.74
CA MET A 117 -25.56 7.95 -11.37
C MET A 117 -26.67 7.39 -10.47
N LEU A 118 -26.44 7.29 -9.15
CA LEU A 118 -27.45 6.86 -8.20
C LEU A 118 -28.63 7.85 -8.14
N HIS A 119 -28.37 9.16 -8.13
CA HIS A 119 -29.43 10.18 -8.12
C HIS A 119 -30.25 10.24 -9.42
N THR A 120 -29.65 10.02 -10.57
CA THR A 120 -30.37 10.00 -11.85
C THR A 120 -31.12 8.69 -12.11
N SER A 121 -30.80 7.62 -11.36
CA SER A 121 -31.45 6.31 -11.50
C SER A 121 -32.69 6.13 -10.61
N THR A 122 -32.95 7.06 -9.68
CA THR A 122 -34.22 7.11 -8.94
C THR A 122 -35.36 7.61 -9.84
N PRO A 123 -36.42 6.83 -10.08
CA PRO A 123 -37.56 7.28 -10.87
C PRO A 123 -38.20 8.49 -10.17
N SER A 124 -38.43 9.56 -10.92
CA SER A 124 -39.18 10.72 -10.46
C SER A 124 -40.63 10.28 -10.19
N THR A 125 -40.97 10.00 -8.93
CA THR A 125 -42.36 9.95 -8.47
C THR A 125 -42.89 11.38 -8.37
N LEU A 126 -43.08 12.03 -9.52
CA LEU A 126 -43.95 13.19 -9.59
C LEU A 126 -45.36 12.70 -9.22
N PRO A 127 -46.02 13.30 -8.22
CA PRO A 127 -47.42 13.01 -8.00
C PRO A 127 -48.19 13.50 -9.23
N THR A 128 -48.79 12.56 -9.96
CA THR A 128 -49.81 12.86 -10.97
C THR A 128 -50.86 13.74 -10.30
N ARG A 129 -50.89 15.04 -10.64
CA ARG A 129 -51.99 15.91 -10.24
C ARG A 129 -53.27 15.29 -10.78
N LEU A 130 -54.12 14.81 -9.89
CA LEU A 130 -55.51 14.55 -10.19
C LEU A 130 -56.10 15.91 -10.58
N SER A 131 -56.39 16.09 -11.86
CA SER A 131 -57.21 17.20 -12.32
C SER A 131 -58.60 16.98 -11.76
N ASP A 132 -59.01 17.81 -10.80
CA ASP A 132 -60.43 18.06 -10.51
C ASP A 132 -61.03 18.74 -11.75
N PRO A 133 -62.06 18.17 -12.40
CA PRO A 133 -62.94 18.94 -13.25
C PRO A 133 -64.07 19.49 -12.37
N ASP A 134 -63.87 20.76 -12.03
CA ASP A 134 -64.80 21.87 -12.16
C ASP A 134 -66.28 21.66 -11.76
N GLN A 135 -66.70 22.61 -10.92
CA GLN A 135 -68.09 22.93 -10.65
C GLN A 135 -68.78 23.44 -11.92
N GLY A 136 -70.06 23.09 -12.11
CA GLY A 136 -70.86 23.69 -13.17
C GLY A 136 -72.31 23.22 -13.19
N LEU A 137 -73.17 24.04 -12.58
CA LEU A 137 -74.65 24.11 -12.58
C LEU A 137 -75.42 23.20 -11.60
#